data_AF-A0A109JQ83-F1
#
_entry.id   AF-A0A109JQ83-F1
#
_cell.length_a   1.000
_cell.length_b   1.000
_cell.length_c   1.000
_cell.angle_alpha   90.00
_cell.angle_beta   90.00
_cell.angle_gamma   90.00
#
_symmetry.space_group_name_H-M   'P 1'
#
loop_
_entity.id
_entity.type
_entity.pdbx_description
1 polymer ?
#
loop_
_entity_poly.entity_id
_entity_poly.type
_entity_poly.pdbx_seq_one_letter_code
_entity_poly.pdbx_strand_id
1 'polypeptide(L)'
;MSNESTPEIVISLEIDDPVLADRLATLLGGVAGLRLAAPGEVAAAAVVSRDHDKAASADDFELTPRELDVLALLAEGASNKMIAKRLGISVHTAKFHVGSLLDKLDATGRTDAVAHAARRGVINL
;
A
#
# COMPACT_ATOMS: atom_id res chain seq x y z
N MET A 1 -1.16 -36.82 34.50
CA MET A 1 -0.41 -35.57 34.26
C MET A 1 -0.45 -35.31 32.77
N SER A 2 -1.46 -34.59 32.32
CA SER A 2 -1.60 -34.23 30.90
C SER A 2 -0.70 -33.02 30.65
N ASN A 3 0.34 -33.22 29.86
CA ASN A 3 1.21 -32.14 29.40
C ASN A 3 0.42 -31.40 28.31
N GLU A 4 -0.39 -30.40 28.70
CA GLU A 4 -0.95 -29.44 27.74
C GLU A 4 0.21 -28.59 27.21
N SER A 5 0.94 -29.13 26.24
CA SER A 5 1.84 -28.34 25.41
C SER A 5 0.98 -27.30 24.71
N THR A 6 0.96 -26.09 25.25
CA THR A 6 0.30 -24.96 24.60
C THR A 6 0.92 -24.86 23.20
N PRO A 7 0.13 -24.90 22.11
CA PRO A 7 0.70 -24.87 20.78
C PRO A 7 1.48 -23.58 20.60
N GLU A 8 2.81 -23.69 20.50
CA GLU A 8 3.69 -22.56 20.30
C GLU A 8 3.63 -22.17 18.82
N ILE A 9 3.07 -21.00 18.54
CA ILE A 9 3.02 -20.46 17.19
C ILE A 9 4.38 -19.83 16.89
N VAL A 10 5.10 -20.41 15.93
CA VAL A 10 6.38 -19.92 15.46
C VAL A 10 6.15 -18.89 14.35
N ILE A 11 6.70 -17.68 14.50
CA ILE A 11 6.58 -16.60 13.52
C ILE A 11 7.95 -16.13 13.03
N SER A 12 8.13 -15.96 11.73
CA SER A 12 9.29 -15.26 11.17
C SER A 12 9.01 -13.76 11.03
N LEU A 13 10.02 -12.92 11.29
CA LEU A 13 9.98 -11.48 11.01
C LEU A 13 10.94 -11.20 9.85
N GLU A 14 10.41 -10.66 8.75
CA GLU A 14 11.19 -10.20 7.59
C GLU A 14 10.90 -8.71 7.43
N ILE A 15 11.71 -7.88 8.07
CA ILE A 15 11.47 -6.43 8.18
C ILE A 15 12.74 -5.70 7.78
N ASP A 16 12.63 -4.83 6.77
CA ASP A 16 13.76 -4.05 6.26
C ASP A 16 14.27 -3.01 7.26
N ASP A 17 13.37 -2.42 8.06
CA ASP A 17 13.73 -1.49 9.14
C ASP A 17 14.20 -2.26 10.40
N PRO A 18 15.49 -2.22 10.75
CA PRO A 18 16.03 -2.96 11.90
C PRO A 18 15.51 -2.44 13.23
N VAL A 19 15.13 -1.16 13.33
CA VAL A 19 14.59 -0.57 14.57
C VAL A 19 13.17 -1.07 14.80
N LEU A 20 12.37 -1.15 13.75
CA LEU A 20 11.03 -1.73 13.81
C LEU A 20 11.08 -3.24 14.10
N ALA A 21 12.02 -3.95 13.46
CA ALA A 21 12.23 -5.39 13.69
C ALA A 21 12.53 -5.69 15.16
N ASP A 22 13.46 -4.94 15.76
CA ASP A 22 13.85 -5.10 17.17
C ASP A 22 12.69 -4.78 18.14
N ARG A 23 11.93 -3.71 17.86
CA ARG A 23 10.73 -3.35 18.62
C ARG A 23 9.68 -4.44 18.58
N LEU A 24 9.39 -4.99 17.40
CA LEU A 24 8.42 -6.06 17.25
C LEU A 24 8.89 -7.34 17.91
N ALA A 25 10.18 -7.67 17.79
CA ALA A 25 10.73 -8.83 18.48
C ALA A 25 10.58 -8.74 19.99
N THR A 26 10.84 -7.56 20.56
CA THR A 26 10.65 -7.28 21.99
C THR A 26 9.20 -7.43 22.42
N LEU A 27 8.25 -6.87 21.65
CA LEU A 27 6.82 -6.93 21.98
C LEU A 27 6.26 -8.35 21.86
N LEU A 28 6.63 -9.08 20.79
CA LEU A 28 6.12 -10.41 20.50
C LEU A 28 6.73 -11.47 21.44
N GLY A 29 7.97 -11.27 21.91
CA GLY A 29 8.60 -12.17 22.88
C GLY A 29 7.88 -12.24 24.24
N GLY A 30 7.01 -11.27 24.54
CA GLY A 30 6.18 -11.27 25.77
C GLY A 30 4.83 -11.99 25.63
N VAL A 31 4.47 -12.46 24.42
CA VAL A 31 3.17 -13.08 24.16
C VAL A 31 3.23 -14.58 24.44
N ALA A 32 2.45 -15.04 25.42
CA ALA A 32 2.39 -16.45 25.77
C ALA A 32 1.91 -17.30 24.57
N GLY A 33 2.63 -18.38 24.27
CA GLY A 33 2.34 -19.26 23.13
C GLY A 33 2.85 -18.73 21.78
N LEU A 34 3.63 -17.66 21.78
CA LEU A 34 4.24 -17.11 20.58
C LEU A 34 5.77 -17.09 20.68
N ARG A 35 6.44 -17.50 19.60
CA ARG A 35 7.90 -17.48 19.51
C ARG A 35 8.38 -17.03 18.13
N LEU A 36 9.50 -16.33 18.11
CA LEU A 36 10.19 -16.01 16.87
C LEU A 36 11.00 -17.19 16.32
N ALA A 37 10.93 -17.38 15.01
CA ALA A 37 11.70 -18.38 14.29
C ALA A 37 13.20 -18.07 14.37
N ALA A 38 14.02 -19.09 14.65
CA ALA A 38 15.46 -19.01 14.49
C ALA A 38 15.84 -18.98 12.99
N PRO A 39 17.04 -18.48 12.62
CA PRO A 39 17.50 -18.52 11.24
C PRO A 39 17.46 -19.94 10.67
N GLY A 40 16.74 -20.13 9.55
CA GLY A 40 16.57 -21.44 8.89
C GLY A 40 15.48 -22.34 9.50
N GLU A 41 14.74 -21.85 10.49
CA GLU A 41 13.60 -22.56 11.06
C GLU A 41 12.30 -22.32 10.26
N VAL A 42 11.46 -23.34 10.16
CA VAL A 42 10.15 -23.22 9.50
C VAL A 42 9.16 -22.57 10.46
N ALA A 43 8.61 -21.42 10.07
CA ALA A 43 7.58 -20.71 10.82
C ALA A 43 6.16 -21.10 10.37
N ALA A 44 5.20 -21.05 11.29
CA ALA A 44 3.78 -21.22 11.00
C ALA A 44 3.16 -20.00 10.31
N ALA A 45 3.75 -18.82 10.52
CA ALA A 45 3.38 -17.57 9.85
C ALA A 45 4.59 -16.64 9.71
N ALA A 46 4.50 -15.66 8.81
CA ALA A 46 5.53 -14.66 8.59
C ALA A 46 4.93 -13.24 8.67
N VAL A 47 5.62 -12.32 9.37
CA VAL A 47 5.33 -10.89 9.33
C VAL A 47 6.39 -10.25 8.45
N VAL A 48 5.92 -9.72 7.31
CA VAL A 48 6.79 -9.07 6.33
C VAL A 48 6.48 -7.58 6.35
N SER A 49 7.49 -6.75 6.62
CA SER A 49 7.37 -5.33 6.32
C SER A 49 7.71 -5.13 4.86
N ARG A 50 6.74 -4.69 4.08
CA ARG A 50 7.04 -4.13 2.77
C ARG A 50 7.38 -2.68 3.00
N ASP A 51 8.59 -2.30 2.65
CA ASP A 51 9.01 -0.92 2.61
C ASP A 51 7.94 -0.08 1.87
N HIS A 52 7.29 0.82 2.61
CA HIS A 52 6.32 1.76 2.04
C HIS A 52 7.04 2.87 1.24
N ASP A 53 8.35 3.08 1.49
CA ASP A 53 9.20 4.04 0.78
C ASP A 53 9.82 3.46 -0.49
N LYS A 54 9.91 2.13 -0.61
CA LYS A 54 10.11 1.46 -1.89
C LYS A 54 8.76 1.19 -2.53
N ALA A 55 8.09 2.29 -2.88
CA ALA A 55 7.22 2.42 -4.03
C ALA A 55 6.64 1.07 -4.50
N ALA A 56 5.47 0.70 -3.96
CA ALA A 56 4.44 0.12 -4.81
C ALA A 56 4.18 1.19 -5.86
N SER A 57 5.03 1.15 -6.87
CA SER A 57 5.34 2.33 -7.62
C SER A 57 4.14 2.66 -8.46
N ALA A 58 4.04 3.95 -8.73
CA ALA A 58 3.47 4.38 -9.98
C ALA A 58 4.01 3.58 -11.20
N ASP A 59 5.05 2.72 -11.12
CA ASP A 59 5.60 1.91 -12.21
C ASP A 59 4.72 0.75 -12.67
N ASP A 60 3.74 0.28 -11.88
CA ASP A 60 2.81 -0.73 -12.42
C ASP A 60 1.96 -0.14 -13.58
N PHE A 61 1.89 1.20 -13.67
CA PHE A 61 1.21 1.96 -14.72
C PHE A 61 2.03 3.12 -15.31
N GLU A 62 3.28 3.30 -14.88
CA GLU A 62 4.13 4.50 -15.08
C GLU A 62 3.32 5.81 -15.02
N LEU A 63 2.65 6.07 -13.89
CA LEU A 63 1.93 7.34 -13.71
C LEU A 63 2.92 8.49 -13.55
N THR A 64 2.76 9.52 -14.37
CA THR A 64 3.51 10.76 -14.28
C THR A 64 3.13 11.52 -13.00
N PRO A 65 3.99 12.43 -12.50
CA PRO A 65 3.64 13.28 -11.36
C PRO A 65 2.32 14.03 -11.54
N ARG A 66 2.01 14.42 -12.77
CA ARG A 66 0.77 15.13 -13.09
C ARG A 66 -0.46 14.24 -13.05
N GLU A 67 -0.32 12.97 -13.40
CA GLU A 67 -1.40 11.98 -13.30
C GLU A 67 -1.66 11.61 -11.84
N LEU A 68 -0.63 11.55 -11.00
CA LEU A 68 -0.76 11.39 -9.55
C LEU A 68 -1.52 12.57 -8.91
N ASP A 69 -1.18 13.81 -9.27
CA ASP A 69 -1.93 15.00 -8.85
C ASP A 69 -3.42 14.88 -9.19
N VAL A 70 -3.73 14.46 -10.43
CA VAL A 70 -5.10 14.31 -10.92
C VAL A 70 -5.83 13.19 -10.19
N LEU A 71 -5.16 12.06 -9.95
CA LEU A 71 -5.69 10.91 -9.25
C LEU A 71 -6.06 11.24 -7.79
N ALA A 72 -5.20 11.98 -7.09
CA ALA A 72 -5.48 12.45 -5.72
C ALA A 72 -6.74 13.33 -5.70
N LEU A 73 -6.87 14.24 -6.65
CA LEU A 73 -8.05 15.10 -6.75
C LEU A 73 -9.32 14.31 -7.13
N LEU A 74 -9.21 13.28 -7.95
CA LEU A 74 -10.35 12.38 -8.23
C LEU A 74 -10.79 11.61 -6.98
N ALA A 75 -9.86 11.18 -6.13
CA ALA A 75 -10.15 10.51 -4.86
C ALA A 75 -10.93 11.42 -3.90
N GLU A 76 -10.66 12.74 -3.92
CA GLU A 76 -11.46 13.75 -3.21
C GLU A 76 -12.83 14.04 -3.85
N GLY A 77 -13.18 13.38 -4.97
CA GLY A 77 -14.41 13.62 -5.71
C GLY A 77 -14.39 14.90 -6.56
N ALA A 78 -13.22 15.42 -6.91
CA ALA A 78 -13.13 16.65 -7.68
C ALA A 78 -13.64 16.50 -9.13
N SER A 79 -14.42 17.48 -9.58
CA SER A 79 -14.80 17.60 -10.99
C SER A 79 -13.63 18.11 -11.85
N ASN A 80 -13.66 17.89 -13.16
CA ASN A 80 -12.62 18.40 -14.07
C ASN A 80 -12.46 19.92 -14.00
N LYS A 81 -13.53 20.67 -13.65
CA LYS A 81 -13.47 22.12 -13.42
C LYS A 81 -12.69 22.46 -12.15
N MET A 82 -12.86 21.67 -11.08
CA MET A 82 -12.10 21.81 -9.84
C MET A 82 -10.64 21.42 -10.02
N ILE A 83 -10.38 20.31 -10.73
CA ILE A 83 -9.03 19.85 -11.08
C ILE A 83 -8.29 20.95 -11.87
N ALA A 84 -8.93 21.48 -12.91
CA ALA A 84 -8.40 22.59 -13.69
C ALA A 84 -8.02 23.80 -12.82
N LYS A 85 -8.92 24.20 -11.91
CA LYS A 85 -8.68 25.32 -11.00
C LYS A 85 -7.52 25.05 -10.04
N ARG A 86 -7.46 23.87 -9.42
CA ARG A 86 -6.43 23.52 -8.43
C ARG A 86 -5.05 23.35 -9.06
N LEU A 87 -5.00 22.81 -10.27
CA LEU A 87 -3.76 22.53 -10.98
C LEU A 87 -3.30 23.70 -11.89
N GLY A 88 -4.08 24.78 -12.00
CA GLY A 88 -3.73 25.94 -12.83
C GLY A 88 -3.74 25.66 -14.34
N ILE A 89 -4.61 24.75 -14.80
CA ILE A 89 -4.71 24.33 -16.21
C ILE A 89 -6.11 24.57 -16.78
N SER A 90 -6.27 24.45 -18.10
CA SER A 90 -7.60 24.54 -18.71
C SER A 90 -8.47 23.32 -18.38
N VAL A 91 -9.80 23.47 -18.42
CA VAL A 91 -10.74 22.33 -18.25
C VAL A 91 -10.55 21.28 -19.36
N HIS A 92 -10.16 21.72 -20.56
CA HIS A 92 -9.84 20.81 -21.65
C HIS A 92 -8.59 19.97 -21.33
N THR A 93 -7.53 20.59 -20.81
CA THR A 93 -6.31 19.90 -20.35
C THR A 93 -6.60 18.95 -19.19
N ALA A 94 -7.47 19.35 -18.25
CA ALA A 94 -7.91 18.45 -17.17
C ALA A 94 -8.67 17.22 -17.71
N LYS A 95 -9.54 17.39 -18.74
CA LYS A 95 -10.19 16.25 -19.41
C LYS A 95 -9.17 15.32 -20.05
N PHE A 96 -8.16 15.87 -20.70
CA PHE A 96 -7.08 15.08 -21.32
C PHE A 96 -6.34 14.25 -20.25
N HIS A 97 -5.86 14.88 -19.17
CA HIS A 97 -5.17 14.15 -18.10
C HIS A 97 -6.05 13.08 -17.44
N VAL A 98 -7.34 13.36 -17.19
CA VAL A 98 -8.26 12.37 -16.66
C VAL A 98 -8.41 11.20 -17.64
N GLY A 99 -8.55 11.46 -18.95
CA GLY A 99 -8.61 10.40 -19.96
C GLY A 99 -7.37 9.51 -19.95
N SER A 100 -6.18 10.11 -20.06
CA SER A 100 -4.92 9.36 -20.01
C SER A 100 -4.74 8.56 -18.73
N LEU A 101 -5.16 9.11 -17.58
CA LEU A 101 -5.13 8.40 -16.30
C LEU A 101 -6.07 7.18 -16.31
N LEU A 102 -7.29 7.31 -16.83
CA LEU A 102 -8.23 6.19 -16.94
C LEU A 102 -7.70 5.10 -17.86
N ASP A 103 -7.15 5.48 -19.01
CA ASP A 103 -6.55 4.55 -19.98
C ASP A 103 -5.38 3.79 -19.36
N LYS A 104 -4.49 4.49 -18.65
CA LYS A 104 -3.36 3.86 -17.95
C LYS A 104 -3.84 2.90 -16.88
N LEU A 105 -4.83 3.28 -16.08
CA LEU A 105 -5.35 2.45 -14.99
C LEU A 105 -6.28 1.30 -15.46
N ASP A 106 -6.52 1.18 -16.78
CA ASP A 106 -7.52 0.29 -17.38
C ASP A 106 -8.90 0.43 -16.70
N ALA A 107 -9.27 1.68 -16.40
CA ALA A 107 -10.45 2.00 -15.60
C ALA A 107 -11.61 2.45 -16.48
N THR A 108 -12.79 1.91 -16.21
CA THR A 108 -14.02 2.24 -16.95
C THR A 108 -14.63 3.60 -16.57
N GLY A 109 -14.09 4.23 -15.52
CA GLY A 109 -14.52 5.54 -15.06
C GLY A 109 -13.76 6.01 -13.83
N ARG A 110 -14.06 7.21 -13.36
CA ARG A 110 -13.32 7.86 -12.26
C ARG A 110 -13.37 7.10 -10.93
N THR A 111 -14.52 6.55 -10.57
CA THR A 111 -14.67 5.78 -9.32
C THR A 111 -13.88 4.49 -9.40
N ASP A 112 -13.89 3.86 -10.57
CA ASP A 112 -13.16 2.64 -10.86
C ASP A 112 -11.64 2.89 -10.80
N ALA A 113 -11.17 4.00 -11.37
CA ALA A 113 -9.77 4.43 -11.31
C ALA A 113 -9.29 4.65 -9.87
N VAL A 114 -10.08 5.35 -9.05
CA VAL A 114 -9.77 5.56 -7.62
C VAL A 114 -9.73 4.23 -6.88
N ALA A 115 -10.69 3.33 -7.13
CA ALA A 115 -10.72 2.01 -6.50
C ALA A 115 -9.54 1.13 -6.94
N HIS A 116 -9.16 1.15 -8.22
CA HIS A 116 -7.98 0.45 -8.74
C HIS A 116 -6.69 0.96 -8.11
N ALA A 117 -6.54 2.29 -8.04
CA ALA A 117 -5.39 2.92 -7.42
C ALA A 117 -5.28 2.60 -5.92
N ALA A 118 -6.39 2.65 -5.18
CA ALA A 118 -6.43 2.33 -3.76
C ALA A 118 -6.10 0.85 -3.48
N ARG A 119 -6.68 -0.08 -4.26
CA ARG A 119 -6.37 -1.53 -4.12
C ARG A 119 -4.90 -1.86 -4.35
N ARG A 120 -4.20 -1.05 -5.15
CA ARG A 120 -2.79 -1.24 -5.50
C ARG A 120 -1.84 -0.40 -4.64
N GLY A 121 -2.36 0.37 -3.68
CA GLY A 121 -1.55 1.20 -2.78
C GLY A 121 -0.96 2.46 -3.42
N VAL A 122 -1.46 2.88 -4.60
CA VAL A 122 -1.03 4.12 -5.27
C VAL A 122 -1.55 5.35 -4.53
N ILE A 123 -2.72 5.23 -3.90
CA ILE A 123 -3.32 6.25 -3.04
C ILE A 123 -3.92 5.57 -1.80
N ASN A 124 -3.96 6.30 -0.68
CA ASN A 124 -4.69 5.89 0.52
C ASN A 124 -6.01 6.66 0.60
N LEU A 125 -7.11 5.95 0.93
CA LEU A 125 -8.46 6.49 1.11
C LEU A 125 -8.81 6.61 2.59
#